data_AF-A0A1G1PIP5-F1
#
_entry.id   AF-A0A1G1PIP5-F1
#
_cell.length_a   1.000
_cell.length_b   1.000
_cell.length_c   1.000
_cell.angle_alpha   90.00
_cell.angle_beta   90.00
_cell.angle_gamma   90.00
#
_symmetry.space_group_name_H-M   'P 1'
#
loop_
_entity.id
_entity.type
_entity.pdbx_description
1 polymer ?
#
loop_
_entity_poly.entity_id
_entity_poly.type
_entity_poly.pdbx_seq_one_letter_code
_entity_poly.pdbx_strand_id
1 'polypeptide(L)'
;MRMRAAAGIVSGILWLWPGSAKAGNDIYFVTYNHHIDKGEAELMVMTDYTEPTERSEEAKLGGYLSQMVELEYGLTEQFATELMLEGFFDASYHYGKFTGFRWENRYRLNKDENWFLNPVLYMEYEDLDPKTRFKMEVSGRTDGKGEPAEVEQRERIMETRLVLSRDIGPWNLAFNWINETDTRRGGFTDFGYALGVRYTLSDHHHDREEDGQTPSAAGHHGQPPGPPPRAGRWKPAAVGLELFGGLGNNRAFGGSFDVQPHYLSPLLMFHPSAHVMVHVAAAFGLSGVSDDLIRTGVALEF
;
A
#
# COMPACT_ATOMS: atom_id res chain seq x y z
N MET A 1 -12.39 -21.91 -29.92
CA MET A 1 -10.92 -21.96 -30.07
C MET A 1 -10.32 -21.72 -28.69
N ARG A 2 -9.39 -22.56 -28.26
CA ARG A 2 -8.98 -22.76 -26.85
C ARG A 2 -8.15 -21.58 -26.32
N MET A 3 -8.53 -21.02 -25.16
CA MET A 3 -7.62 -20.23 -24.32
C MET A 3 -6.46 -21.12 -23.88
N ARG A 4 -5.23 -20.68 -24.15
CA ARG A 4 -4.00 -21.29 -23.64
C ARG A 4 -3.07 -20.20 -23.14
N ALA A 5 -2.56 -20.45 -21.93
CA ALA A 5 -1.35 -19.94 -21.31
C ALA A 5 -1.38 -18.50 -20.78
N ALA A 6 -1.84 -18.38 -19.53
CA ALA A 6 -1.14 -17.64 -18.50
C ALA A 6 0.13 -18.41 -18.06
N ALA A 7 1.00 -17.72 -17.32
CA ALA A 7 2.13 -18.19 -16.50
C ALA A 7 3.53 -18.02 -17.09
N GLY A 8 4.28 -17.13 -16.42
CA GLY A 8 5.73 -17.07 -16.41
C GLY A 8 6.19 -15.71 -15.86
N ILE A 9 7.09 -15.56 -14.88
CA ILE A 9 7.94 -16.48 -14.12
C ILE A 9 8.22 -15.74 -12.80
N VAL A 10 7.87 -16.30 -11.64
CA VAL A 10 8.55 -15.99 -10.37
C VAL A 10 8.85 -17.34 -9.72
N SER A 11 9.91 -17.96 -10.18
CA SER A 11 10.46 -19.17 -9.57
C SER A 11 11.97 -19.03 -9.54
N GLY A 12 12.49 -18.72 -8.36
CA GLY A 12 13.92 -18.79 -8.08
C GLY A 12 14.38 -17.74 -7.09
N ILE A 13 14.26 -18.05 -5.80
CA ILE A 13 15.18 -17.80 -4.67
C ILE A 13 14.32 -17.96 -3.42
N LEU A 14 14.25 -19.15 -2.84
CA LEU A 14 13.61 -19.36 -1.54
C LEU A 14 14.19 -20.62 -0.88
N TRP A 15 15.46 -20.57 -0.52
CA TRP A 15 15.98 -21.45 0.53
C TRP A 15 17.04 -20.67 1.31
N LEU A 16 16.86 -20.62 2.63
CA LEU A 16 17.71 -20.06 3.70
C LEU A 16 17.27 -18.71 4.29
N TRP A 17 16.19 -18.70 5.09
CA TRP A 17 16.16 -17.98 6.36
C TRP A 17 15.03 -18.51 7.27
N PRO A 18 15.30 -18.92 8.53
CA PRO A 18 14.29 -19.39 9.48
C PRO A 18 13.69 -18.27 10.35
N GLY A 19 13.89 -17.00 10.01
CA GLY A 19 13.23 -15.88 10.69
C GLY A 19 11.77 -15.82 10.28
N SER A 20 10.84 -15.63 11.22
CA SER A 20 9.51 -15.14 10.88
C SER A 20 9.68 -13.67 10.61
N ALA A 21 9.52 -13.29 9.36
CA ALA A 21 9.64 -11.91 8.99
C ALA A 21 8.32 -11.17 9.21
N LYS A 22 8.43 -9.87 9.40
CA LYS A 22 7.29 -8.95 9.55
C LYS A 22 7.68 -7.66 8.87
N ALA A 23 7.00 -7.28 7.81
CA ALA A 23 7.19 -5.98 7.23
C ALA A 23 6.22 -4.98 7.84
N GLY A 24 6.63 -3.71 7.90
CA GLY A 24 5.85 -2.63 8.48
C GLY A 24 4.63 -2.21 7.66
N ASN A 25 4.28 -2.95 6.60
CA ASN A 25 3.08 -2.68 5.81
C ASN A 25 1.85 -3.28 6.48
N ASP A 26 0.91 -2.40 6.83
CA ASP A 26 -0.38 -2.80 7.39
C ASP A 26 -1.37 -3.15 6.26
N ILE A 27 -2.65 -3.23 6.58
CA ILE A 27 -3.70 -3.57 5.60
C ILE A 27 -3.89 -2.53 4.50
N TYR A 28 -3.42 -1.31 4.73
CA TYR A 28 -3.72 -0.12 3.95
C TYR A 28 -2.95 -0.07 2.62
N PHE A 29 -3.56 0.51 1.59
CA PHE A 29 -2.88 0.79 0.30
C PHE A 29 -2.46 2.24 0.15
N VAL A 30 -3.10 3.17 0.88
CA VAL A 30 -2.81 4.62 0.78
C VAL A 30 -2.37 5.18 2.13
N THR A 31 -2.96 4.68 3.22
CA THR A 31 -2.75 5.18 4.56
C THR A 31 -1.55 4.50 5.20
N TYR A 32 -0.58 5.28 5.63
CA TYR A 32 0.50 4.79 6.46
C TYR A 32 0.13 4.89 7.94
N ASN A 33 0.59 3.92 8.72
CA ASN A 33 0.50 3.93 10.17
C ASN A 33 1.89 4.23 10.79
N HIS A 34 2.06 3.95 12.09
CA HIS A 34 3.30 4.24 12.81
C HIS A 34 4.24 3.04 13.01
N HIS A 35 3.90 1.87 12.48
CA HIS A 35 4.69 0.66 12.63
C HIS A 35 5.89 0.69 11.67
N ILE A 36 7.05 0.27 12.19
CA ILE A 36 8.29 0.05 11.46
C ILE A 36 8.95 -1.16 12.07
N ASP A 37 9.14 -2.22 11.28
CA ASP A 37 9.73 -3.46 11.74
C ASP A 37 11.24 -3.49 11.44
N LYS A 38 12.04 -3.28 12.49
CA LYS A 38 13.50 -3.21 12.36
C LYS A 38 14.10 -4.54 11.93
N GLY A 39 14.93 -4.48 10.89
CA GLY A 39 15.74 -5.59 10.41
C GLY A 39 15.00 -6.48 9.41
N GLU A 40 13.76 -6.17 9.10
CA GLU A 40 12.87 -6.95 8.25
C GLU A 40 12.81 -6.33 6.86
N ALA A 41 12.76 -7.18 5.84
CA ALA A 41 12.58 -6.78 4.45
C ALA A 41 11.25 -7.30 3.90
N GLU A 42 10.62 -6.50 3.04
CA GLU A 42 9.42 -6.89 2.30
C GLU A 42 9.64 -6.81 0.81
N LEU A 43 9.20 -7.81 0.07
CA LEU A 43 8.96 -7.68 -1.37
C LEU A 43 7.45 -7.76 -1.61
N MET A 44 6.83 -6.67 -2.05
CA MET A 44 5.42 -6.64 -2.42
C MET A 44 5.24 -6.50 -3.92
N VAL A 45 4.25 -7.21 -4.46
CA VAL A 45 3.71 -6.94 -5.80
C VAL A 45 2.27 -6.49 -5.65
N MET A 46 2.02 -5.23 -5.98
CA MET A 46 0.69 -4.66 -6.09
C MET A 46 0.20 -4.69 -7.53
N THR A 47 -1.09 -5.00 -7.69
CA THR A 47 -1.80 -4.97 -8.96
C THR A 47 -3.16 -4.31 -8.76
N ASP A 48 -3.38 -3.25 -9.51
CA ASP A 48 -4.62 -2.50 -9.53
C ASP A 48 -5.32 -2.71 -10.87
N TYR A 49 -6.58 -3.11 -10.81
CA TYR A 49 -7.50 -2.95 -11.93
C TYR A 49 -8.26 -1.63 -11.75
N THR A 50 -8.14 -0.74 -12.72
CA THR A 50 -8.85 0.55 -12.70
C THR A 50 -9.91 0.57 -13.80
N GLU A 51 -11.12 0.95 -13.42
CA GLU A 51 -12.19 1.32 -14.30
C GLU A 51 -12.30 2.85 -14.34
N PRO A 52 -11.81 3.50 -15.42
CA PRO A 52 -11.76 4.95 -15.47
C PRO A 52 -13.15 5.57 -15.65
N THR A 53 -13.38 6.69 -14.97
CA THR A 53 -14.62 7.47 -15.03
C THR A 53 -14.82 8.07 -16.41
N GLU A 54 -13.74 8.57 -17.01
CA GLU A 54 -13.71 9.04 -18.39
C GLU A 54 -13.18 7.93 -19.28
N ARG A 55 -13.98 7.48 -20.26
CA ARG A 55 -13.54 6.53 -21.29
C ARG A 55 -13.31 7.26 -22.59
N SER A 56 -12.21 6.95 -23.28
CA SER A 56 -11.87 7.58 -24.56
C SER A 56 -11.25 6.58 -25.53
N GLU A 57 -11.92 6.32 -26.65
CA GLU A 57 -11.37 5.48 -27.73
C GLU A 57 -10.17 6.15 -28.43
N GLU A 58 -10.22 7.47 -28.57
CA GLU A 58 -9.15 8.26 -29.21
C GLU A 58 -7.87 8.26 -28.35
N ALA A 59 -8.02 8.45 -27.03
CA ALA A 59 -6.92 8.40 -26.08
C ALA A 59 -6.56 6.97 -25.65
N LYS A 60 -7.28 5.96 -26.14
CA LYS A 60 -7.12 4.54 -25.77
C LYS A 60 -7.18 4.33 -24.26
N LEU A 61 -8.28 4.78 -23.68
CA LEU A 61 -8.53 4.84 -22.24
C LEU A 61 -9.79 4.04 -21.92
N GLY A 62 -9.60 2.73 -21.74
CA GLY A 62 -10.58 1.80 -21.16
C GLY A 62 -10.02 1.21 -19.86
N GLY A 63 -10.65 0.16 -19.33
CA GLY A 63 -10.15 -0.50 -18.11
C GLY A 63 -8.73 -1.07 -18.30
N TYR A 64 -7.85 -0.84 -17.33
CA TYR A 64 -6.43 -1.21 -17.42
C TYR A 64 -5.92 -1.86 -16.13
N LEU A 65 -4.78 -2.56 -16.25
CA LEU A 65 -4.03 -3.08 -15.11
C LEU A 65 -2.77 -2.24 -14.91
N SER A 66 -2.54 -1.76 -13.69
CA SER A 66 -1.28 -1.16 -13.27
C SER A 66 -0.62 -2.04 -12.22
N GLN A 67 0.71 -2.06 -12.20
CA GLN A 67 1.49 -2.87 -11.28
C GLN A 67 2.59 -2.03 -10.64
N MET A 68 2.84 -2.32 -9.38
CA MET A 68 3.96 -1.80 -8.62
C MET A 68 4.66 -2.96 -7.92
N VAL A 69 5.99 -2.92 -7.93
CA VAL A 69 6.83 -3.84 -7.18
C VAL A 69 7.60 -3.03 -6.16
N GLU A 70 7.46 -3.39 -4.89
CA GLU A 70 8.01 -2.66 -3.75
C GLU A 70 9.03 -3.51 -3.02
N LEU A 71 10.12 -2.88 -2.59
CA LEU A 71 11.11 -3.45 -1.70
C LEU A 71 11.30 -2.54 -0.49
N GLU A 72 10.73 -2.91 0.65
CA GLU A 72 10.85 -2.19 1.93
C GLU A 72 11.99 -2.80 2.77
N TYR A 73 12.68 -1.95 3.53
CA TYR A 73 13.60 -2.39 4.59
C TYR A 73 13.55 -1.48 5.83
N GLY A 74 13.28 -2.08 6.99
CA GLY A 74 13.33 -1.42 8.29
C GLY A 74 14.76 -1.26 8.81
N LEU A 75 15.43 -0.17 8.46
CA LEU A 75 16.82 0.11 8.88
C LEU A 75 16.99 0.22 10.41
N THR A 76 16.01 0.80 11.10
CA THR A 76 15.97 0.91 12.57
C THR A 76 14.52 0.82 13.08
N GLU A 77 14.30 0.80 14.40
CA GLU A 77 12.96 0.88 15.01
C GLU A 77 12.21 2.19 14.68
N GLN A 78 12.90 3.18 14.11
CA GLN A 78 12.32 4.48 13.77
C GLN A 78 12.46 4.82 12.30
N PHE A 79 13.18 4.03 11.49
CA PHE A 79 13.52 4.42 10.13
C PHE A 79 13.36 3.25 9.19
N ALA A 80 12.52 3.42 8.18
CA ALA A 80 12.34 2.50 7.07
C ALA A 80 12.61 3.23 5.75
N THR A 81 13.07 2.48 4.76
CA THR A 81 13.21 2.96 3.39
C THR A 81 12.64 1.93 2.43
N GLU A 82 12.09 2.41 1.34
CA GLU A 82 11.41 1.57 0.38
C GLU A 82 11.66 2.06 -1.05
N LEU A 83 11.89 1.12 -1.95
CA LEU A 83 12.04 1.39 -3.37
C LEU A 83 10.92 0.69 -4.14
N MET A 84 10.18 1.47 -4.92
CA MET A 84 9.08 0.98 -5.73
C MET A 84 9.39 1.16 -7.22
N LEU A 85 8.98 0.19 -8.01
CA LEU A 85 9.05 0.21 -9.47
C LEU A 85 7.64 0.06 -10.04
N GLU A 86 7.26 0.97 -10.93
CA GLU A 86 5.89 1.00 -11.45
C GLU A 86 5.80 0.87 -12.97
N GLY A 87 4.66 0.33 -13.41
CA GLY A 87 4.28 0.26 -14.80
C GLY A 87 2.84 -0.16 -14.97
N PHE A 88 2.39 -0.24 -16.21
CA PHE A 88 1.04 -0.71 -16.53
C PHE A 88 1.01 -1.58 -17.76
N PHE A 89 -0.07 -2.34 -17.88
CA PHE A 89 -0.44 -3.09 -19.06
C PHE A 89 -1.92 -2.91 -19.37
N ASP A 90 -2.19 -2.43 -20.58
CA ASP A 90 -3.50 -2.31 -21.16
C ASP A 90 -3.80 -3.53 -22.04
N ALA A 91 -4.68 -4.39 -21.54
CA ALA A 91 -5.06 -5.61 -22.24
C ALA A 91 -5.87 -5.35 -23.52
N SER A 92 -6.61 -4.23 -23.58
CA SER A 92 -7.46 -3.88 -24.72
C SER A 92 -6.61 -3.48 -25.93
N TYR A 93 -5.45 -2.85 -25.67
CA TYR A 93 -4.55 -2.36 -26.71
C TYR A 93 -3.23 -3.14 -26.82
N HIS A 94 -3.04 -4.20 -26.02
CA HIS A 94 -1.81 -4.98 -25.94
C HIS A 94 -0.55 -4.12 -25.73
N TYR A 95 -0.67 -3.11 -24.88
CA TYR A 95 0.35 -2.10 -24.67
C TYR A 95 0.73 -2.05 -23.20
N GLY A 96 2.02 -2.09 -22.90
CA GLY A 96 2.52 -1.89 -21.55
C GLY A 96 3.74 -1.00 -21.51
N LYS A 97 3.96 -0.36 -20.38
CA LYS A 97 5.03 0.61 -20.19
C LYS A 97 5.51 0.59 -18.75
N PHE A 98 6.83 0.56 -18.57
CA PHE A 98 7.48 0.94 -17.32
C PHE A 98 7.44 2.46 -17.19
N THR A 99 6.94 2.98 -16.08
CA THR A 99 6.64 4.40 -15.94
C THR A 99 7.65 5.10 -15.04
N GLY A 100 8.19 4.43 -14.03
CA GLY A 100 9.19 5.05 -13.18
C GLY A 100 9.48 4.29 -11.90
N PHE A 101 10.04 5.04 -10.96
CA PHE A 101 10.34 4.55 -9.63
C PHE A 101 9.95 5.58 -8.59
N ARG A 102 9.70 5.09 -7.37
CA ARG A 102 9.50 5.87 -6.17
C ARG A 102 10.51 5.44 -5.11
N TRP A 103 11.06 6.40 -4.37
CA TRP A 103 11.96 6.13 -3.26
C TRP A 103 11.43 6.81 -2.00
N GLU A 104 10.89 5.98 -1.12
CA GLU A 104 10.22 6.37 0.11
C GLU A 104 11.15 6.21 1.32
N ASN A 105 10.96 7.11 2.29
CA ASN A 105 11.60 7.08 3.59
C ASN A 105 10.60 7.48 4.68
N ARG A 106 10.50 6.67 5.72
CA ARG A 106 9.66 6.92 6.90
C ARG A 106 10.51 7.08 8.15
N TYR A 107 10.23 8.11 8.95
CA TYR A 107 10.88 8.36 10.24
C TYR A 107 9.86 8.55 11.38
N ARG A 108 9.76 7.57 12.26
CA ARG A 108 8.90 7.61 13.47
C ARG A 108 9.56 8.44 14.56
N LEU A 109 8.89 9.51 15.00
CA LEU A 109 9.50 10.48 15.92
C LEU A 109 9.71 9.92 17.34
N ASN A 110 8.82 9.07 17.80
CA ASN A 110 8.83 8.48 19.13
C ASN A 110 9.06 6.97 19.06
N LYS A 111 9.98 6.44 19.87
CA LYS A 111 10.21 4.99 19.98
C LYS A 111 9.14 4.29 20.81
N ASP A 112 8.58 4.99 21.80
CA ASP A 112 7.62 4.46 22.74
C ASP A 112 6.19 4.79 22.30
N GLU A 113 5.28 3.83 22.33
CA GLU A 113 3.91 4.00 21.82
C GLU A 113 2.97 4.71 22.81
N ASN A 114 3.54 5.26 23.88
CA ASN A 114 2.79 5.87 24.98
C ASN A 114 2.26 7.27 24.66
N TRP A 115 2.69 7.86 23.54
CA TRP A 115 2.19 9.15 23.10
C TRP A 115 0.71 9.06 22.77
N PHE A 116 -0.03 10.16 22.91
CA PHE A 116 -1.45 10.19 22.53
C PHE A 116 -1.64 9.83 21.04
N LEU A 117 -0.74 10.31 20.18
CA LEU A 117 -0.59 9.91 18.78
C LEU A 117 0.89 9.61 18.53
N ASN A 118 1.17 8.66 17.64
CA ASN A 118 2.52 8.31 17.20
C ASN A 118 2.81 8.96 15.85
N PRO A 119 3.49 10.12 15.82
CA PRO A 119 3.79 10.81 14.56
C PRO A 119 4.93 10.16 13.78
N VAL A 120 4.72 9.97 12.47
CA VAL A 120 5.74 9.58 11.50
C VAL A 120 5.88 10.68 10.45
N LEU A 121 7.12 11.04 10.16
CA LEU A 121 7.48 11.89 9.02
C LEU A 121 7.75 10.99 7.82
N TYR A 122 7.09 11.29 6.71
CA TYR A 122 7.22 10.56 5.46
C TYR A 122 7.81 11.47 4.39
N MET A 123 8.68 10.92 3.56
CA MET A 123 9.30 11.61 2.44
C MET A 123 9.51 10.63 1.28
N GLU A 124 8.94 10.94 0.12
CA GLU A 124 9.10 10.16 -1.11
C GLU A 124 9.59 11.05 -2.26
N TYR A 125 10.54 10.52 -3.03
CA TYR A 125 10.93 11.08 -4.31
C TYR A 125 10.45 10.17 -5.44
N GLU A 126 9.75 10.76 -6.42
CA GLU A 126 9.23 10.06 -7.56
C GLU A 126 9.87 10.60 -8.85
N ASP A 127 10.26 9.71 -9.76
CA ASP A 127 10.63 10.06 -11.13
C ASP A 127 9.79 9.23 -12.08
N LEU A 128 8.67 9.80 -12.52
CA LEU A 128 7.62 9.09 -13.26
C LEU A 128 7.46 9.64 -14.68
N ASP A 129 7.01 8.77 -15.56
CA ASP A 129 6.55 9.15 -16.89
C ASP A 129 5.17 9.82 -16.76
N PRO A 130 4.89 10.92 -17.47
CA PRO A 130 3.59 11.63 -17.36
C PRO A 130 2.39 10.78 -17.79
N LYS A 131 2.63 9.62 -18.43
CA LYS A 131 1.60 8.65 -18.80
C LYS A 131 1.50 7.52 -17.78
N THR A 132 2.01 7.70 -16.57
CA THR A 132 1.80 6.72 -15.51
C THR A 132 0.32 6.50 -15.27
N ARG A 133 -0.03 5.27 -14.91
CA ARG A 133 -1.40 4.84 -14.66
C ARG A 133 -1.54 4.15 -13.30
N PHE A 134 -0.44 3.96 -12.57
CA PHE A 134 -0.52 3.46 -11.20
C PHE A 134 -0.99 4.61 -10.30
N LYS A 135 -1.95 4.36 -9.42
CA LYS A 135 -2.57 5.39 -8.58
C LYS A 135 -2.31 5.11 -7.11
N MET A 136 -1.09 5.33 -6.62
CA MET A 136 -0.75 5.00 -5.23
C MET A 136 -1.63 5.80 -4.26
N GLU A 137 -1.52 7.12 -4.30
CA GLU A 137 -2.38 8.09 -3.63
C GLU A 137 -3.13 8.97 -4.63
N VAL A 138 -3.96 9.88 -4.09
CA VAL A 138 -4.57 10.93 -4.88
C VAL A 138 -4.59 12.24 -4.10
N SER A 139 -4.05 13.30 -4.73
CA SER A 139 -4.06 14.66 -4.20
C SER A 139 -4.63 15.66 -5.22
N GLY A 140 -4.69 16.94 -4.84
CA GLY A 140 -4.96 18.01 -5.79
C GLY A 140 -6.43 18.14 -6.17
N ARG A 141 -6.66 18.53 -7.42
CA ARG A 141 -7.96 18.82 -8.04
C ARG A 141 -7.84 18.67 -9.56
N THR A 142 -8.94 18.38 -10.25
CA THR A 142 -8.93 18.05 -11.71
C THR A 142 -9.48 19.15 -12.61
N ASP A 143 -9.93 20.28 -12.04
CA ASP A 143 -10.50 21.40 -12.79
C ASP A 143 -9.44 22.34 -13.41
N GLY A 144 -8.15 21.98 -13.32
CA GLY A 144 -7.02 22.77 -13.83
C GLY A 144 -6.77 24.06 -13.04
N LYS A 145 -7.53 24.31 -11.96
CA LYS A 145 -7.51 25.60 -11.28
C LYS A 145 -6.23 25.78 -10.48
N GLY A 146 -5.40 26.73 -10.89
CA GLY A 146 -4.14 27.06 -10.23
C GLY A 146 -2.96 26.25 -10.77
N GLU A 147 -3.21 25.22 -11.57
CA GLU A 147 -2.17 24.42 -12.19
C GLU A 147 -1.30 25.28 -13.12
N PRO A 148 0.03 25.09 -13.07
CA PRO A 148 0.93 25.66 -14.05
C PRO A 148 0.73 24.98 -15.42
N ALA A 149 1.21 25.62 -16.48
CA ALA A 149 1.16 25.03 -17.82
C ALA A 149 1.82 23.63 -17.84
N GLU A 150 1.21 22.70 -18.58
CA GLU A 150 1.73 21.34 -18.75
C GLU A 150 3.18 21.36 -19.26
N VAL A 151 3.98 20.45 -18.71
CA VAL A 151 5.35 20.21 -19.16
C VAL A 151 5.39 18.76 -19.62
N GLU A 152 5.65 18.50 -20.91
CA GLU A 152 5.76 17.13 -21.46
C GLU A 152 7.02 16.36 -20.99
N GLN A 153 7.60 16.73 -19.85
CA GLN A 153 8.77 16.09 -19.27
C GLN A 153 8.35 15.13 -18.17
N ARG A 154 9.24 14.18 -17.86
CA ARG A 154 9.10 13.30 -16.69
C ARG A 154 8.79 14.11 -15.44
N GLU A 155 7.85 13.61 -14.68
CA GLU A 155 7.39 14.20 -13.43
C GLU A 155 8.43 13.92 -12.35
N ARG A 156 8.69 14.93 -11.52
CA ARG A 156 9.59 14.82 -10.37
C ARG A 156 8.89 15.33 -9.14
N ILE A 157 8.24 14.42 -8.47
CA ILE A 157 7.37 14.72 -7.35
C ILE A 157 8.17 14.46 -6.07
N MET A 158 8.07 15.43 -5.18
CA MET A 158 8.57 15.36 -3.83
C MET A 158 7.33 15.26 -2.94
N GLU A 159 7.00 14.04 -2.53
CA GLU A 159 5.88 13.81 -1.64
C GLU A 159 6.33 13.86 -0.18
N THR A 160 5.53 14.49 0.67
CA THR A 160 5.72 14.47 2.11
C THR A 160 4.42 14.17 2.80
N ARG A 161 4.47 13.34 3.86
CA ARG A 161 3.32 13.12 4.73
C ARG A 161 3.64 13.41 6.19
N LEU A 162 2.65 13.96 6.89
CA LEU A 162 2.56 13.85 8.33
C LEU A 162 1.56 12.75 8.65
N VAL A 163 2.09 11.64 9.16
CA VAL A 163 1.31 10.48 9.56
C VAL A 163 1.07 10.55 11.07
N LEU A 164 -0.18 10.38 11.49
CA LEU A 164 -0.58 10.32 12.89
C LEU A 164 -1.36 9.03 13.09
N SER A 165 -0.83 8.11 13.90
CA SER A 165 -1.48 6.81 14.11
C SER A 165 -1.46 6.38 15.58
N ARG A 166 -2.37 5.47 15.93
CA ARG A 166 -2.48 4.86 17.25
C ARG A 166 -3.15 3.49 17.17
N ASP A 167 -2.66 2.55 17.98
CA ASP A 167 -3.37 1.32 18.29
C ASP A 167 -4.24 1.45 19.56
N ILE A 168 -5.46 0.91 19.50
CA ILE A 168 -6.42 0.88 20.59
C ILE A 168 -6.99 -0.54 20.68
N GLY A 169 -6.29 -1.41 21.41
CA GLY A 169 -6.60 -2.84 21.45
C GLY A 169 -6.45 -3.45 20.04
N PRO A 170 -7.47 -4.12 19.48
CA PRO A 170 -7.40 -4.71 18.14
C PRO A 170 -7.55 -3.68 17.00
N TRP A 171 -7.76 -2.40 17.32
CA TRP A 171 -7.96 -1.35 16.33
C TRP A 171 -6.66 -0.61 16.04
N ASN A 172 -6.40 -0.30 14.78
CA ASN A 172 -5.46 0.75 14.38
C ASN A 172 -6.26 1.91 13.76
N LEU A 173 -5.91 3.13 14.14
CA LEU A 173 -6.41 4.37 13.54
C LEU A 173 -5.23 5.15 12.98
N ALA A 174 -5.33 5.64 11.75
CA ALA A 174 -4.27 6.41 11.11
C ALA A 174 -4.84 7.56 10.27
N PHE A 175 -4.22 8.74 10.37
CA PHE A 175 -4.49 9.88 9.52
C PHE A 175 -3.19 10.33 8.86
N ASN A 176 -3.23 10.66 7.58
CA ASN A 176 -2.11 11.20 6.82
C ASN A 176 -2.52 12.52 6.20
N TRP A 177 -1.75 13.57 6.47
CA TRP A 177 -1.75 14.78 5.66
C TRP A 177 -0.70 14.63 4.57
N ILE A 178 -1.06 14.88 3.31
CA ILE A 178 -0.22 14.61 2.14
C ILE A 178 0.07 15.92 1.40
N ASN A 179 1.32 16.15 1.01
CA ASN A 179 1.72 17.19 0.07
C ASN A 179 2.54 16.57 -1.06
N GLU A 180 2.10 16.72 -2.30
CA GLU A 180 2.84 16.32 -3.51
C GLU A 180 3.38 17.58 -4.18
N THR A 181 4.71 17.75 -4.19
CA THR A 181 5.34 18.94 -4.79
C THR A 181 6.09 18.60 -6.07
N ASP A 182 5.61 19.11 -7.20
CA ASP A 182 6.30 18.99 -8.46
C ASP A 182 7.49 19.97 -8.51
N THR A 183 8.70 19.40 -8.47
CA THR A 183 9.97 20.14 -8.47
C THR A 183 10.32 20.73 -9.84
N ARG A 184 9.70 20.27 -10.92
CA ARG A 184 9.86 20.81 -12.29
C ARG A 184 8.84 21.89 -12.62
N ARG A 185 7.69 21.91 -11.95
CA ARG A 185 6.65 22.93 -12.12
C ARG A 185 6.74 24.08 -11.11
N GLY A 186 7.97 24.46 -10.75
CA GLY A 186 8.23 25.61 -9.89
C GLY A 186 7.81 25.41 -8.44
N GLY A 187 7.81 24.16 -7.95
CA GLY A 187 7.38 23.83 -6.59
C GLY A 187 5.86 23.97 -6.41
N PHE A 188 5.09 23.68 -7.47
CA PHE A 188 3.64 23.57 -7.36
C PHE A 188 3.30 22.39 -6.46
N THR A 189 2.38 22.59 -5.52
CA THR A 189 2.06 21.60 -4.51
C THR A 189 0.57 21.30 -4.52
N ASP A 190 0.25 20.04 -4.73
CA ASP A 190 -1.07 19.47 -4.51
C ASP A 190 -1.17 18.90 -3.09
N PHE A 191 -2.37 18.96 -2.53
CA PHE A 191 -2.64 18.51 -1.16
C PHE A 191 -3.63 17.37 -1.17
N GLY A 192 -3.47 16.44 -0.23
CA GLY A 192 -4.36 15.30 -0.07
C GLY A 192 -4.45 14.85 1.39
N TYR A 193 -5.31 13.87 1.63
CA TYR A 193 -5.40 13.19 2.91
C TYR A 193 -5.68 11.70 2.73
N ALA A 194 -5.32 10.93 3.75
CA ALA A 194 -5.79 9.56 3.91
C ALA A 194 -6.18 9.31 5.37
N LEU A 195 -7.27 8.56 5.58
CA LEU A 195 -7.77 8.13 6.88
C LEU A 195 -8.01 6.64 6.81
N GLY A 196 -7.34 5.89 7.69
CA GLY A 196 -7.43 4.44 7.78
C GLY A 196 -7.96 4.00 9.14
N VAL A 197 -8.82 2.98 9.12
CA VAL A 197 -9.15 2.18 10.29
C VAL A 197 -9.00 0.71 9.97
N ARG A 198 -8.37 -0.04 10.87
CA ARG A 198 -8.20 -1.48 10.79
C ARG A 198 -8.69 -2.13 12.07
N TYR A 199 -9.27 -3.32 11.93
CA TYR A 199 -9.58 -4.23 13.02
C TYR A 199 -8.91 -5.59 12.80
N THR A 200 -8.09 -6.02 13.74
CA THR A 200 -7.46 -7.36 13.74
C THR A 200 -8.48 -8.41 14.19
N LEU A 201 -8.76 -9.39 13.33
CA LEU A 201 -9.71 -10.49 13.58
C LEU A 201 -9.05 -11.72 14.17
N SER A 202 -7.85 -12.05 13.71
CA SER A 202 -7.10 -13.23 14.16
C SER A 202 -5.66 -12.82 14.34
N ASP A 203 -5.24 -12.73 15.60
CA ASP A 203 -3.83 -12.61 15.92
C ASP A 203 -3.18 -13.95 15.60
N HIS A 204 -2.35 -14.00 14.56
CA HIS A 204 -1.29 -15.00 14.51
C HIS A 204 -0.15 -14.65 15.50
N HIS A 205 -0.39 -13.70 16.44
CA HIS A 205 0.56 -13.27 17.47
C HIS A 205 0.48 -14.00 18.82
N HIS A 206 -0.24 -15.11 18.94
CA HIS A 206 -0.30 -15.87 20.19
C HIS A 206 0.02 -17.36 20.02
N ASP A 207 1.24 -17.70 19.54
CA ASP A 207 1.83 -19.04 19.72
C ASP A 207 3.37 -19.00 19.86
N ARG A 208 3.95 -17.89 20.34
CA ARG A 208 5.37 -17.81 20.72
C ARG A 208 5.54 -17.06 22.02
N GLU A 209 5.18 -17.71 23.13
CA GLU A 209 5.82 -17.59 24.44
C GLU A 209 5.02 -18.40 25.47
N GLU A 210 5.17 -19.72 25.44
CA GLU A 210 5.06 -20.59 26.63
C GLU A 210 5.62 -21.99 26.29
N ASP A 211 6.92 -22.07 26.03
CA ASP A 211 7.67 -23.33 26.15
C ASP A 211 8.95 -23.06 26.97
N GLY A 212 8.71 -22.47 28.14
CA GLY A 212 9.70 -22.14 29.18
C GLY A 212 9.40 -22.84 30.51
N GLN A 213 8.62 -23.92 30.50
CA GLN A 213 8.41 -24.76 31.68
C GLN A 213 8.61 -26.23 31.31
N THR A 214 9.71 -26.80 31.79
CA THR A 214 9.89 -28.24 31.91
C THR A 214 8.72 -28.88 32.67
N PRO A 215 8.06 -29.90 32.11
CA PRO A 215 7.37 -30.88 32.93
C PRO A 215 8.19 -32.18 32.94
N SER A 216 8.38 -32.69 34.14
CA SER A 216 8.99 -33.98 34.43
C SER A 216 8.45 -35.11 33.55
N ALA A 217 9.33 -36.05 33.23
CA ALA A 217 9.03 -37.33 32.60
C ALA A 217 7.77 -38.03 33.13
N ALA A 218 6.85 -38.37 32.22
CA ALA A 218 6.02 -39.59 32.24
C ALA A 218 5.37 -39.75 30.86
N GLY A 219 5.57 -40.89 30.23
CA GLY A 219 5.25 -41.10 28.81
C GLY A 219 3.78 -41.30 28.46
N HIS A 220 3.44 -41.00 27.21
CA HIS A 220 2.52 -41.79 26.40
C HIS A 220 2.78 -41.58 24.91
N HIS A 221 2.60 -42.67 24.18
CA HIS A 221 2.74 -42.96 22.76
C HIS A 221 2.65 -41.80 21.75
N GLY A 222 3.61 -41.83 20.81
CA GLY A 222 3.68 -40.96 19.65
C GLY A 222 2.47 -41.06 18.72
N GLN A 223 1.86 -39.90 18.47
CA GLN A 223 1.31 -39.56 17.17
C GLN A 223 2.17 -38.42 16.61
N PRO A 224 2.56 -38.45 15.33
CA PRO A 224 3.12 -37.27 14.69
C PRO A 224 2.06 -36.15 14.75
N PRO A 225 2.45 -34.89 14.98
CA PRO A 225 1.52 -33.78 14.91
C PRO A 225 0.83 -33.82 13.54
N GLY A 226 -0.50 -33.95 13.55
CA GLY A 226 -1.29 -33.93 12.32
C GLY A 226 -1.03 -32.62 11.58
N PRO A 227 -1.09 -32.60 10.24
CA PRO A 227 -0.92 -31.37 9.50
C PRO A 227 -1.96 -30.35 9.98
N PRO A 228 -1.58 -29.08 10.21
CA PRO A 228 -2.54 -28.08 10.65
C PRO A 228 -3.72 -28.02 9.68
N PRO A 229 -4.96 -27.89 10.19
CA PRO A 229 -6.15 -27.92 9.36
C PRO A 229 -6.08 -26.83 8.27
N ARG A 230 -6.16 -27.25 7.00
CA ARG A 230 -6.06 -26.37 5.82
C ARG A 230 -7.08 -25.21 5.82
N ALA A 231 -8.17 -25.33 6.59
CA ALA A 231 -9.28 -24.38 6.63
C ALA A 231 -8.97 -23.04 7.33
N GLY A 232 -7.83 -22.91 8.03
CA GLY A 232 -7.46 -21.68 8.77
C GLY A 232 -6.76 -20.61 7.93
N ARG A 233 -6.10 -20.97 6.83
CA ARG A 233 -5.16 -20.08 6.08
C ARG A 233 -5.81 -18.97 5.25
N TRP A 234 -7.11 -19.06 5.01
CA TRP A 234 -7.87 -18.12 4.16
C TRP A 234 -8.97 -17.39 4.91
N LYS A 235 -8.90 -17.38 6.25
CA LYS A 235 -9.71 -16.45 7.05
C LYS A 235 -9.02 -15.09 7.06
N PRO A 236 -9.76 -13.98 6.94
CA PRO A 236 -9.16 -12.66 7.05
C PRO A 236 -8.47 -12.51 8.41
N ALA A 237 -7.21 -12.11 8.40
CA ALA A 237 -6.45 -11.75 9.59
C ALA A 237 -6.87 -10.36 10.10
N ALA A 238 -7.20 -9.45 9.18
CA ALA A 238 -7.72 -8.13 9.48
C ALA A 238 -8.75 -7.67 8.44
N VAL A 239 -9.59 -6.73 8.85
CA VAL A 239 -10.49 -5.96 7.99
C VAL A 239 -10.22 -4.49 8.19
N GLY A 240 -10.41 -3.69 7.15
CA GLY A 240 -10.15 -2.25 7.23
C GLY A 240 -11.07 -1.42 6.35
N LEU A 241 -10.95 -0.12 6.52
CA LEU A 241 -11.58 0.90 5.71
C LEU A 241 -10.62 2.08 5.55
N GLU A 242 -10.46 2.56 4.32
CA GLU A 242 -9.73 3.78 4.00
C GLU A 242 -10.66 4.82 3.37
N LEU A 243 -10.48 6.09 3.74
CA LEU A 243 -11.07 7.25 3.10
C LEU A 243 -9.93 8.21 2.72
N PHE A 244 -9.77 8.48 1.43
CA PHE A 244 -8.68 9.33 0.94
C PHE A 244 -9.13 10.21 -0.22
N GLY A 245 -8.39 11.29 -0.48
CA GLY A 245 -8.65 12.16 -1.62
C GLY A 245 -7.92 13.49 -1.60
N GLY A 246 -8.19 14.29 -2.64
CA GLY A 246 -7.58 15.60 -2.85
C GLY A 246 -8.15 16.72 -1.99
N LEU A 247 -7.34 17.76 -1.76
CA LEU A 247 -7.68 18.97 -1.01
C LEU A 247 -7.37 20.25 -1.81
N GLY A 248 -7.16 20.14 -3.12
CA GLY A 248 -6.72 21.23 -3.98
C GLY A 248 -5.22 21.47 -3.88
N ASN A 249 -4.78 22.70 -4.16
CA ASN A 249 -3.37 23.03 -4.34
C ASN A 249 -2.97 24.35 -3.69
N ASN A 250 -1.66 24.66 -3.70
CA ASN A 250 -1.09 25.86 -3.09
C ASN A 250 -1.55 27.21 -3.69
N ARG A 251 -2.29 27.19 -4.80
CA ARG A 251 -2.90 28.38 -5.44
C ARG A 251 -4.42 28.39 -5.37
N ALA A 252 -5.04 27.24 -5.10
CA ALA A 252 -6.46 27.05 -4.94
C ALA A 252 -6.68 25.87 -3.98
N PHE A 253 -6.63 26.14 -2.67
CA PHE A 253 -6.90 25.15 -1.64
C PHE A 253 -8.41 24.94 -1.46
N GLY A 254 -8.86 23.71 -1.17
CA GLY A 254 -10.27 23.37 -0.91
C GLY A 254 -11.09 23.23 -2.19
N GLY A 255 -12.32 23.76 -2.24
CA GLY A 255 -13.19 23.76 -3.44
C GLY A 255 -14.25 22.65 -3.46
N SER A 256 -14.93 22.48 -4.60
CA SER A 256 -16.08 21.55 -4.69
C SER A 256 -15.61 20.11 -4.59
N PHE A 257 -16.45 19.26 -3.99
CA PHE A 257 -16.20 17.82 -3.89
C PHE A 257 -16.12 17.16 -5.27
N ASP A 258 -16.88 17.64 -6.26
CA ASP A 258 -16.94 17.05 -7.61
C ASP A 258 -15.74 17.34 -8.52
N VAL A 259 -14.82 18.21 -8.09
CA VAL A 259 -13.58 18.51 -8.84
C VAL A 259 -12.34 17.96 -8.14
N GLN A 260 -12.55 17.17 -7.09
CA GLN A 260 -11.50 16.58 -6.29
C GLN A 260 -11.81 15.09 -6.17
N PRO A 261 -10.86 14.22 -6.55
CA PRO A 261 -11.08 12.80 -6.44
C PRO A 261 -11.08 12.40 -4.95
N HIS A 262 -12.13 11.70 -4.54
CA HIS A 262 -12.33 11.13 -3.21
C HIS A 262 -12.74 9.66 -3.32
N TYR A 263 -12.27 8.82 -2.40
CA TYR A 263 -12.49 7.38 -2.45
C TYR A 263 -12.83 6.83 -1.07
N LEU A 264 -13.71 5.84 -1.03
CA LEU A 264 -13.94 4.98 0.12
C LEU A 264 -13.54 3.56 -0.25
N SER A 265 -12.67 2.94 0.55
CA SER A 265 -12.08 1.65 0.21
C SER A 265 -12.19 0.67 1.38
N PRO A 266 -13.10 -0.31 1.37
CA PRO A 266 -13.01 -1.46 2.28
C PRO A 266 -11.84 -2.37 1.93
N LEU A 267 -11.21 -2.93 2.96
CA LEU A 267 -10.01 -3.76 2.84
C LEU A 267 -10.14 -5.08 3.59
N LEU A 268 -9.50 -6.11 3.04
CA LEU A 268 -9.31 -7.42 3.66
C LEU A 268 -7.83 -7.78 3.61
N MET A 269 -7.28 -8.30 4.72
CA MET A 269 -5.93 -8.87 4.77
C MET A 269 -6.00 -10.35 5.17
N PHE A 270 -5.13 -11.16 4.59
CA PHE A 270 -4.95 -12.58 4.85
C PHE A 270 -3.47 -12.88 5.07
N HIS A 271 -3.17 -13.87 5.92
CA HIS A 271 -1.83 -14.44 6.08
C HIS A 271 -1.85 -15.95 5.74
N PRO A 272 -1.74 -16.32 4.44
CA PRO A 272 -1.72 -17.73 4.04
C PRO A 272 -0.54 -18.53 4.63
N SER A 273 0.54 -17.85 5.02
CA SER A 273 1.69 -18.38 5.76
C SER A 273 2.27 -17.30 6.68
N ALA A 274 3.32 -17.64 7.44
CA ALA A 274 4.01 -16.71 8.33
C ALA A 274 4.91 -15.68 7.62
N HIS A 275 5.02 -15.74 6.29
CA HIS A 275 5.90 -14.89 5.47
C HIS A 275 5.15 -14.27 4.29
N VAL A 276 3.88 -14.62 4.13
CA VAL A 276 3.08 -14.18 2.98
C VAL A 276 1.89 -13.42 3.51
N MET A 277 1.79 -12.18 3.09
CA MET A 277 0.64 -11.33 3.29
C MET A 277 -0.09 -11.16 1.96
N VAL A 278 -1.42 -11.22 2.00
CA VAL A 278 -2.27 -10.88 0.86
C VAL A 278 -3.31 -9.89 1.34
N HIS A 279 -3.36 -8.71 0.74
CA HIS A 279 -4.44 -7.76 0.98
C HIS A 279 -5.18 -7.41 -0.32
N VAL A 280 -6.47 -7.14 -0.17
CA VAL A 280 -7.40 -6.82 -1.26
C VAL A 280 -8.24 -5.64 -0.83
N ALA A 281 -8.38 -4.66 -1.71
CA ALA A 281 -9.21 -3.49 -1.48
C ALA A 281 -10.08 -3.18 -2.70
N ALA A 282 -11.22 -2.53 -2.46
CA ALA A 282 -12.07 -2.00 -3.52
C ALA A 282 -12.26 -0.50 -3.28
N ALA A 283 -11.55 0.36 -4.00
CA ALA A 283 -11.68 1.80 -3.84
C ALA A 283 -12.82 2.31 -4.71
N PHE A 284 -13.93 2.68 -4.07
CA PHE A 284 -15.10 3.25 -4.72
C PHE A 284 -14.93 4.76 -4.86
N GLY A 285 -15.08 5.26 -6.08
CA GLY A 285 -15.10 6.68 -6.35
C GLY A 285 -16.32 7.35 -5.72
N LEU A 286 -16.08 8.41 -4.93
CA LEU A 286 -17.14 9.18 -4.28
C LEU A 286 -17.52 10.43 -5.09
N SER A 287 -16.63 10.92 -5.95
CA SER A 287 -16.82 12.12 -6.77
C SER A 287 -16.98 11.78 -8.26
N GLY A 288 -17.48 12.72 -9.06
CA GLY A 288 -17.57 12.57 -10.52
C GLY A 288 -16.22 12.50 -11.27
N VAL A 289 -15.10 12.64 -10.55
CA VAL A 289 -13.73 12.58 -11.08
C VAL A 289 -12.91 11.48 -10.40
N SER A 290 -13.55 10.61 -9.62
CA SER A 290 -12.93 9.46 -8.97
C SER A 290 -13.19 8.18 -9.76
N ASP A 291 -12.12 7.50 -10.15
CA ASP A 291 -12.24 6.18 -10.79
C ASP A 291 -12.68 5.10 -9.79
N ASP A 292 -13.05 3.93 -10.28
CA ASP A 292 -13.25 2.75 -9.42
C ASP A 292 -12.05 1.80 -9.56
N LEU A 293 -11.54 1.30 -8.44
CA LEU A 293 -10.36 0.41 -8.43
C LEU A 293 -10.60 -0.86 -7.63
N ILE A 294 -10.06 -1.97 -8.14
CA ILE A 294 -9.81 -3.17 -7.34
C ILE A 294 -8.31 -3.32 -7.18
N ARG A 295 -7.85 -3.31 -5.93
CA ARG A 295 -6.44 -3.34 -5.57
C ARG A 295 -6.10 -4.67 -4.92
N THR A 296 -4.97 -5.23 -5.28
CA THR A 296 -4.44 -6.45 -4.70
C THR A 296 -2.96 -6.28 -4.44
N GLY A 297 -2.49 -6.77 -3.30
CA GLY A 297 -1.07 -6.80 -2.98
C GLY A 297 -0.72 -8.16 -2.39
N VAL A 298 0.42 -8.68 -2.83
CA VAL A 298 1.01 -9.92 -2.33
C VAL A 298 2.41 -9.60 -1.87
N ALA A 299 2.62 -9.71 -0.56
CA ALA A 299 3.90 -9.43 0.10
C ALA A 299 4.58 -10.72 0.54
N LEU A 300 5.91 -10.72 0.42
CA LEU A 300 6.81 -11.71 0.97
C LEU A 300 7.76 -11.02 1.95
N GLU A 301 7.72 -11.43 3.20
CA GLU A 301 8.56 -10.88 4.27
C GLU A 301 9.77 -11.82 4.50
N PHE A 302 10.98 -11.29 4.71
CA PHE A 302 12.19 -12.08 5.00
C PHE A 302 13.30 -11.36 5.79
#